data_AF-A0A5J6G4V5-F1
#
_entry.id   AF-A0A5J6G4V5-F1
#
_cell.length_a   1.000
_cell.length_b   1.000
_cell.length_c   1.000
_cell.angle_alpha   90.00
_cell.angle_beta   90.00
_cell.angle_gamma   90.00
#
_symmetry.space_group_name_H-M   'P 1'
#
loop_
_entity.id
_entity.type
_entity.pdbx_description
1 polymer ?
#
loop_
_entity_poly.entity_id
_entity_poly.type
_entity_poly.pdbx_seq_one_letter_code
_entity_poly.pdbx_strand_id
1 'polypeptide(L)'
;MLRGSAVGLRARHEADIPVLQAELYDDVVNYSRSDDGPWRPITPGSKRAEYVVDDKEQGHASFSVVELDGGTLVGTATLWSIDTHNRSAHIGLGLRPAARGKGYGTDVVAVLSHYAFVVRGLRRLQIETLADNAAMLRAAERNGFVREGVLRSAAWVMGEFLDEVVLGLLVQDWQPDSR
;
A
#
# COMPACT_ATOMS: atom_id res chain seq x y z
N MET A 1 -6.26 15.02 6.49
CA MET A 1 -6.70 13.62 6.34
C MET A 1 -7.44 13.50 5.03
N LEU A 2 -6.99 12.60 4.15
CA LEU A 2 -7.71 12.22 2.93
C LEU A 2 -8.82 11.24 3.30
N ARG A 3 -9.97 11.29 2.63
CA ARG A 3 -11.15 10.49 2.98
C ARG A 3 -11.60 9.67 1.77
N GLY A 4 -11.81 8.38 2.00
CA GLY A 4 -12.55 7.49 1.12
C GLY A 4 -14.00 7.34 1.59
N SER A 5 -14.62 6.24 1.21
CA SER A 5 -15.98 5.88 1.61
C SER A 5 -16.06 5.29 3.02
N ALA A 6 -15.08 4.48 3.40
CA ALA A 6 -15.02 3.77 4.66
C ALA A 6 -13.73 4.05 5.45
N VAL A 7 -12.63 4.42 4.78
CA VAL A 7 -11.34 4.72 5.43
C VAL A 7 -10.89 6.17 5.24
N GLY A 8 -10.08 6.64 6.19
CA GLY A 8 -9.32 7.88 6.09
C GLY A 8 -7.83 7.59 6.07
N LEU A 9 -7.08 8.33 5.26
CA LEU A 9 -5.62 8.33 5.26
C LEU A 9 -5.12 9.60 5.93
N ARG A 10 -4.39 9.46 7.04
CA ARG A 10 -3.79 10.57 7.79
C ARG A 10 -2.28 10.41 7.90
N ALA A 11 -1.61 11.50 8.27
CA ALA A 11 -0.21 11.45 8.66
C ALA A 11 -0.01 10.38 9.74
N ARG A 12 1.12 9.67 9.66
CA ARG A 12 1.46 8.63 10.63
C ARG A 12 1.83 9.27 11.95
N HIS A 13 1.19 8.81 13.02
CA HIS A 13 1.53 9.25 14.37
C HIS A 13 2.53 8.27 14.97
N GLU A 14 3.37 8.77 15.88
CA GLU A 14 4.36 7.94 16.56
C GLU A 14 3.73 6.75 17.31
N ALA A 15 2.52 6.95 17.85
CA ALA A 15 1.74 5.90 18.53
C ALA A 15 1.22 4.80 17.60
N ASP A 16 1.15 5.02 16.28
CA ASP A 16 0.71 4.00 15.32
C ASP A 16 1.82 2.95 15.06
N ILE A 17 3.08 3.38 15.12
CA ILE A 17 4.26 2.57 14.79
C ILE A 17 4.29 1.23 15.53
N PRO A 18 4.19 1.17 16.88
CA PRO A 18 4.24 -0.11 17.58
C PRO A 18 3.08 -1.05 17.20
N VAL A 19 1.90 -0.52 16.89
CA VAL A 19 0.75 -1.32 16.46
C VAL A 19 0.98 -1.89 15.06
N LEU A 20 1.48 -1.06 14.13
CA LEU A 20 1.80 -1.51 12.77
C LEU A 20 2.91 -2.56 12.77
N GLN A 21 3.95 -2.38 13.60
CA GLN A 21 5.00 -3.39 13.75
C GLN A 21 4.44 -4.70 14.29
N ALA A 22 3.71 -4.67 15.40
CA ALA A 22 3.19 -5.87 16.04
C ALA A 22 2.22 -6.66 15.16
N GLU A 23 1.44 -6.00 14.30
CA GLU A 23 0.38 -6.66 13.52
C GLU A 23 0.69 -6.85 12.04
N LEU A 24 1.68 -6.15 11.48
CA LEU A 24 2.07 -6.30 10.08
C LEU A 24 3.48 -6.88 9.94
N TYR A 25 4.45 -6.36 10.69
CA TYR A 25 5.83 -6.83 10.61
C TYR A 25 6.05 -8.17 11.31
N ASP A 26 5.45 -8.35 12.49
CA ASP A 26 5.59 -9.59 13.26
C ASP A 26 4.68 -10.72 12.74
N ASP A 27 3.73 -10.41 11.83
CA ASP A 27 3.06 -11.41 10.99
C ASP A 27 4.04 -11.88 9.90
N VAL A 28 5.04 -12.69 10.30
CA VAL A 28 6.18 -13.11 9.45
C VAL A 28 5.73 -13.70 8.11
N VAL A 29 4.66 -14.50 8.12
CA VAL A 29 4.12 -15.13 6.92
C VAL A 29 3.59 -14.07 5.97
N ASN A 30 2.78 -13.12 6.45
CA ASN A 30 2.25 -12.07 5.59
C ASN A 30 3.32 -11.07 5.17
N TYR A 31 4.24 -10.69 6.06
CA TYR A 31 5.36 -9.80 5.74
C TYR A 31 6.20 -10.39 4.61
N SER A 32 6.55 -11.68 4.70
CA SER A 32 7.35 -12.38 3.67
C SER A 32 6.63 -12.51 2.32
N ARG A 33 5.36 -12.12 2.25
CA ARG A 33 4.55 -12.09 1.02
C ARG A 33 4.34 -10.68 0.47
N SER A 34 4.71 -9.66 1.22
CA SER A 34 4.42 -8.26 0.90
C SER A 34 5.68 -7.39 0.74
N ASP A 35 6.85 -7.93 1.06
CA ASP A 35 8.12 -7.21 1.07
C ASP A 35 9.16 -7.97 0.26
N ASP A 36 10.01 -7.23 -0.47
CA ASP A 36 11.07 -7.81 -1.30
C ASP A 36 12.24 -8.33 -0.46
N GLY A 37 12.34 -7.89 0.80
CA GLY A 37 13.40 -8.24 1.73
C GLY A 37 13.03 -9.39 2.65
N PRO A 38 14.02 -10.19 3.10
CA PRO A 38 13.76 -11.20 4.11
C PRO A 38 13.31 -10.56 5.42
N TRP A 39 12.32 -11.17 6.07
CA TRP A 39 12.01 -10.84 7.46
C TRP A 39 13.25 -11.05 8.35
N ARG A 40 13.45 -10.17 9.32
CA ARG A 40 14.56 -10.27 10.27
C ARG A 40 14.08 -10.05 11.71
N PRO A 41 14.60 -10.78 12.69
CA PRO A 41 14.31 -10.44 14.07
C PRO A 41 14.87 -9.05 14.37
N ILE A 42 14.05 -8.19 14.96
CA ILE A 42 14.45 -6.85 15.41
C ILE A 42 14.40 -6.80 16.94
N THR A 43 15.23 -5.94 17.53
CA THR A 43 15.22 -5.73 18.99
C THR A 43 13.88 -5.13 19.42
N PRO A 44 13.28 -5.60 20.54
CA PRO A 44 12.08 -4.99 21.09
C PRO A 44 12.25 -3.48 21.33
N GLY A 45 11.26 -2.69 20.93
CA GLY A 45 11.30 -1.22 21.03
C GLY A 45 12.03 -0.51 19.88
N SER A 46 12.74 -1.23 19.01
CA SER A 46 13.28 -0.65 17.78
C SER A 46 12.17 -0.31 16.80
N LYS A 47 12.20 0.91 16.27
CA LYS A 47 11.30 1.33 15.19
C LYS A 47 11.93 0.97 13.84
N ARG A 48 11.21 0.20 13.02
CA ARG A 48 11.62 -0.09 11.63
C ARG A 48 11.57 1.21 10.83
N ALA A 49 12.59 1.42 9.99
CA ALA A 49 12.69 2.59 9.13
C ALA A 49 11.46 2.76 8.22
N GLU A 50 10.83 1.68 7.76
CA GLU A 50 9.62 1.73 6.92
C GLU A 50 8.40 2.38 7.60
N TYR A 51 8.33 2.29 8.93
CA TYR A 51 7.23 2.87 9.71
C TYR A 51 7.57 4.26 10.23
N VAL A 52 8.85 4.62 10.31
CA VAL A 52 9.28 5.98 10.64
C VAL A 52 9.18 6.84 9.38
N VAL A 53 8.52 7.99 9.50
CA VAL A 53 8.39 8.93 8.38
C VAL A 53 9.54 9.93 8.45
N ASP A 54 10.29 10.06 7.36
CA ASP A 54 11.17 11.21 7.14
C ASP A 54 10.38 12.28 6.37
N ASP A 55 9.98 13.35 7.06
CA ASP A 55 9.19 14.43 6.48
C ASP A 55 9.94 15.23 5.40
N LYS A 56 11.25 15.03 5.26
CA LYS A 56 12.06 15.68 4.21
C LYS A 56 12.13 14.86 2.92
N GLU A 57 11.85 13.56 3.00
CA GLU A 57 11.89 12.68 1.84
C GLU A 57 10.66 12.90 0.96
N GLN A 58 10.86 13.35 -0.28
CA GLN A 58 9.76 13.70 -1.19
C GLN A 58 9.39 12.55 -2.15
N GLY A 59 10.30 11.58 -2.30
CA GLY A 59 10.13 10.35 -3.06
C GLY A 59 9.22 9.33 -2.39
N HIS A 60 8.78 9.61 -1.16
CA HIS A 60 7.99 8.72 -0.33
C HIS A 60 6.87 9.47 0.39
N ALA A 61 5.67 8.90 0.46
CA ALA A 61 4.55 9.43 1.23
C ALA A 61 3.86 8.29 1.99
N SER A 62 3.98 8.32 3.32
CA SER A 62 3.47 7.29 4.23
C SER A 62 2.24 7.79 4.99
N PHE A 63 1.22 6.93 5.07
CA PHE A 63 -0.02 7.22 5.76
C PHE A 63 -0.35 6.12 6.78
N SER A 64 -1.03 6.52 7.85
CA SER A 64 -1.83 5.63 8.66
C SER A 64 -3.24 5.58 8.10
N VAL A 65 -3.77 4.39 7.93
CA VAL A 65 -5.14 4.15 7.48
C VAL A 65 -6.02 3.96 8.72
N VAL A 66 -7.09 4.74 8.83
CA VAL A 66 -8.07 4.62 9.91
C VAL A 66 -9.45 4.32 9.34
N GLU A 67 -10.25 3.54 10.06
CA GLU A 67 -11.68 3.42 9.78
C GLU A 67 -12.37 4.75 10.09
N LEU A 68 -13.23 5.24 9.19
CA LEU A 68 -13.96 6.49 9.40
C LEU A 68 -15.01 6.34 10.51
N ASP A 69 -15.58 5.15 10.64
CA ASP A 69 -16.41 4.77 11.77
C ASP A 69 -15.52 4.38 12.95
N GLY A 70 -15.54 5.18 14.02
CA GLY A 70 -14.77 4.92 15.24
C GLY A 70 -13.28 5.32 15.23
N GLY A 71 -12.66 5.61 14.08
CA GLY A 71 -11.27 6.12 14.02
C GLY A 71 -10.18 5.09 14.30
N THR A 72 -10.53 3.81 14.33
CA THR A 72 -9.59 2.71 14.61
C THR A 72 -8.49 2.67 13.54
N LEU A 73 -7.22 2.56 13.95
CA LEU A 73 -6.12 2.31 13.02
C LEU A 73 -6.33 0.95 12.33
N VAL A 74 -6.48 0.90 11.02
CA VAL A 74 -6.71 -0.35 10.28
C VAL A 74 -5.52 -0.81 9.46
N GLY A 75 -4.50 0.03 9.27
CA GLY A 75 -3.30 -0.34 8.54
C GLY A 75 -2.42 0.82 8.12
N THR A 76 -1.62 0.56 7.10
CA THR A 76 -0.67 1.49 6.49
C THR A 76 -0.93 1.58 4.99
N ALA A 77 -0.62 2.74 4.42
CA ALA A 77 -0.72 3.03 3.00
C ALA A 77 0.45 3.91 2.58
N THR A 78 1.00 3.67 1.40
CA THR A 78 2.24 4.31 0.96
C THR A 78 2.20 4.60 -0.53
N LEU A 79 2.69 5.77 -0.92
CA LEU A 79 3.26 6.02 -2.26
C LEU A 79 4.78 6.04 -2.15
N TRP A 80 5.49 5.28 -2.98
CA TRP A 80 6.96 5.30 -3.04
C TRP A 80 7.46 5.42 -4.47
N SER A 81 8.79 5.59 -4.60
CA SER A 81 9.47 5.84 -5.87
C SER A 81 8.78 6.97 -6.65
N ILE A 82 8.41 8.04 -5.95
CA ILE A 82 7.74 9.17 -6.56
C ILE A 82 8.75 9.92 -7.43
N ASP A 83 8.58 9.77 -8.74
CA ASP A 83 9.36 10.46 -9.76
C ASP A 83 8.60 11.70 -10.22
N THR A 84 9.11 12.87 -9.90
CA THR A 84 8.48 14.15 -10.29
C THR A 84 8.74 14.53 -11.75
N HIS A 85 9.78 13.96 -12.38
CA HIS A 85 10.09 14.18 -13.79
C HIS A 85 9.16 13.34 -14.68
N ASN A 86 9.13 12.03 -14.44
CA ASN A 86 8.27 11.10 -15.17
C ASN A 86 6.82 11.09 -14.66
N ARG A 87 6.57 11.73 -13.52
CA ARG A 87 5.26 11.87 -12.89
C ARG A 87 4.64 10.50 -12.59
N SER A 88 5.40 9.62 -11.95
CA SER A 88 4.98 8.26 -11.60
C SER A 88 5.25 7.93 -10.14
N ALA A 89 4.51 6.96 -9.61
CA ALA A 89 4.76 6.39 -8.29
C ALA A 89 4.19 4.98 -8.18
N HIS A 90 4.63 4.25 -7.17
CA HIS A 90 4.08 2.95 -6.81
C HIS A 90 3.10 3.11 -5.64
N ILE A 91 2.09 2.25 -5.57
CA ILE A 91 1.13 2.18 -4.47
C ILE A 91 1.30 0.87 -3.72
N GLY A 92 1.16 0.95 -2.40
CA GLY A 92 1.05 -0.23 -1.56
C GLY A 92 0.38 0.07 -0.24
N LEU A 93 -0.08 -1.00 0.39
CA LEU A 93 -0.82 -0.95 1.63
C LEU A 93 -0.63 -2.26 2.40
N GLY A 94 -0.76 -2.16 3.72
CA GLY A 94 -0.81 -3.29 4.62
C GLY A 94 -1.98 -3.12 5.57
N LEU A 95 -2.93 -4.05 5.57
CA LEU A 95 -4.07 -4.03 6.49
C LEU A 95 -3.83 -4.98 7.66
N ARG A 96 -4.15 -4.49 8.86
CA ARG A 96 -4.17 -5.30 10.09
C ARG A 96 -5.08 -6.51 9.89
N PRO A 97 -4.77 -7.69 10.45
CA PRO A 97 -5.57 -8.90 10.25
C PRO A 97 -7.07 -8.70 10.50
N ALA A 98 -7.44 -7.99 11.58
CA ALA A 98 -8.83 -7.71 11.95
C ALA A 98 -9.59 -6.78 10.98
N ALA A 99 -8.88 -6.12 10.07
CA ALA A 99 -9.43 -5.17 9.10
C ALA A 99 -9.54 -5.77 7.68
N ARG A 100 -9.00 -6.97 7.45
CA ARG A 100 -9.04 -7.64 6.14
C ARG A 100 -10.46 -8.14 5.83
N GLY A 101 -10.78 -8.26 4.53
CA GLY A 101 -12.08 -8.77 4.07
C GLY A 101 -13.26 -7.77 4.15
N LYS A 102 -13.04 -6.56 4.67
CA LYS A 102 -14.08 -5.52 4.85
C LYS A 102 -14.19 -4.50 3.71
N GLY A 103 -13.46 -4.72 2.60
CA GLY A 103 -13.43 -3.79 1.46
C GLY A 103 -12.47 -2.59 1.61
N TYR A 104 -11.86 -2.38 2.79
CA TYR A 104 -10.94 -1.26 3.01
C TYR A 104 -9.77 -1.20 2.03
N GLY A 105 -9.25 -2.34 1.57
CA GLY A 105 -8.12 -2.34 0.63
C GLY A 105 -8.46 -1.63 -0.69
N THR A 106 -9.68 -1.86 -1.21
CA THR A 106 -10.18 -1.16 -2.40
C THR A 106 -10.33 0.33 -2.16
N ASP A 107 -10.85 0.72 -1.00
CA ASP A 107 -11.06 2.12 -0.63
C ASP A 107 -9.72 2.86 -0.40
N VAL A 108 -8.72 2.20 0.20
CA VAL A 108 -7.35 2.73 0.33
C VAL A 108 -6.74 3.02 -1.03
N VAL A 109 -6.83 2.08 -1.98
CA VAL A 109 -6.31 2.28 -3.34
C VAL A 109 -6.98 3.48 -4.00
N ALA A 110 -8.31 3.63 -3.88
CA ALA A 110 -9.03 4.78 -4.40
C ALA A 110 -8.51 6.11 -3.85
N VAL A 111 -8.31 6.18 -2.53
CA VAL A 111 -7.80 7.39 -1.85
C VAL A 111 -6.37 7.72 -2.26
N LEU A 112 -5.50 6.71 -2.39
CA LEU A 112 -4.13 6.91 -2.87
C LEU A 112 -4.09 7.34 -4.33
N SER A 113 -4.96 6.79 -5.20
CA SER A 113 -5.11 7.22 -6.58
C SER A 113 -5.54 8.67 -6.68
N HIS A 114 -6.52 9.08 -5.87
CA HIS A 114 -6.94 10.48 -5.79
C HIS A 114 -5.78 11.38 -5.35
N TYR A 115 -5.07 11.01 -4.29
CA TYR A 115 -3.90 11.78 -3.82
C TYR A 115 -2.83 11.91 -4.90
N ALA A 116 -2.49 10.82 -5.58
CA ALA A 116 -1.50 10.80 -6.65
C ALA A 116 -1.86 11.74 -7.80
N PHE A 117 -3.07 11.62 -8.34
CA PHE A 117 -3.46 12.33 -9.54
C PHE A 117 -3.89 13.77 -9.27
N VAL A 118 -4.66 14.02 -8.22
CA VAL A 118 -5.24 15.33 -7.93
C VAL A 118 -4.27 16.20 -7.12
N VAL A 119 -3.67 15.64 -6.06
CA VAL A 119 -2.83 16.42 -5.14
C VAL A 119 -1.39 16.48 -5.62
N ARG A 120 -0.83 15.34 -6.08
CA ARG A 120 0.56 15.25 -6.53
C ARG A 120 0.74 15.49 -8.03
N GLY A 121 -0.35 15.57 -8.80
CA GLY A 121 -0.29 15.82 -10.23
C GLY A 121 0.47 14.73 -11.00
N LEU A 122 0.47 13.48 -10.52
CA LEU A 122 1.12 12.38 -11.22
C LEU A 122 0.35 12.01 -12.49
N ARG A 123 1.01 11.29 -13.40
CA ARG A 123 0.45 10.80 -14.67
C ARG A 123 0.16 9.30 -14.61
N ARG A 124 0.94 8.55 -13.82
CA ARG A 124 0.90 7.08 -13.79
C ARG A 124 1.08 6.55 -12.37
N LEU A 125 0.36 5.49 -12.07
CA LEU A 125 0.52 4.69 -10.86
C LEU A 125 0.79 3.23 -11.22
N GLN A 126 1.57 2.57 -10.36
CA GLN A 126 1.90 1.16 -10.48
C GLN A 126 1.61 0.42 -9.16
N ILE A 127 1.14 -0.80 -9.28
CA ILE A 127 1.01 -1.77 -8.18
C ILE A 127 1.72 -3.03 -8.62
N GLU A 128 2.53 -3.60 -7.73
CA GLU A 128 3.15 -4.91 -7.90
C GLU A 128 2.69 -5.81 -6.76
N THR A 129 2.29 -7.03 -7.09
CA THR A 129 1.82 -7.98 -6.08
C THR A 129 1.96 -9.41 -6.58
N LEU A 130 2.07 -10.36 -5.66
CA LEU A 130 2.09 -11.79 -5.98
C LEU A 130 0.89 -12.17 -6.86
N ALA A 131 1.12 -13.05 -7.83
CA ALA A 131 0.09 -13.50 -8.76
C ALA A 131 -1.09 -14.21 -8.07
N ASP A 132 -0.88 -14.77 -6.88
CA ASP A 132 -1.90 -15.41 -6.05
C ASP A 132 -2.60 -14.43 -5.07
N ASN A 133 -2.19 -13.16 -5.02
CA ASN A 133 -2.81 -12.15 -4.16
C ASN A 133 -4.12 -11.61 -4.77
N ALA A 134 -5.12 -12.49 -4.81
CA ALA A 134 -6.43 -12.19 -5.40
C ALA A 134 -7.13 -10.99 -4.72
N ALA A 135 -6.83 -10.70 -3.45
CA ALA A 135 -7.39 -9.55 -2.75
C ALA A 135 -6.86 -8.23 -3.32
N MET A 136 -5.54 -8.12 -3.50
CA MET A 136 -4.91 -6.92 -4.04
C MET A 136 -5.23 -6.74 -5.53
N LEU A 137 -5.19 -7.83 -6.31
CA LEU A 137 -5.58 -7.80 -7.73
C LEU A 137 -7.00 -7.25 -7.91
N ARG A 138 -7.98 -7.76 -7.15
CA ARG A 138 -9.36 -7.24 -7.19
C ARG A 138 -9.45 -5.79 -6.73
N ALA A 139 -8.69 -5.39 -5.72
CA ALA A 139 -8.69 -4.01 -5.23
C ALA A 139 -8.15 -3.03 -6.29
N ALA A 140 -7.08 -3.40 -6.99
CA ALA A 140 -6.50 -2.62 -8.07
C ALA A 140 -7.45 -2.56 -9.29
N GLU A 141 -7.94 -3.71 -9.77
CA GLU A 141 -8.82 -3.80 -10.95
C GLU A 141 -10.13 -3.02 -10.75
N ARG A 142 -10.71 -3.03 -9.55
CA ARG A 142 -11.89 -2.21 -9.21
C ARG A 142 -11.63 -0.70 -9.29
N ASN A 143 -10.38 -0.28 -9.13
CA ASN A 143 -9.97 1.11 -9.27
C ASN A 143 -9.48 1.46 -10.69
N GLY A 144 -9.71 0.55 -11.66
CA GLY A 144 -9.38 0.77 -13.06
C GLY A 144 -7.94 0.42 -13.43
N PHE A 145 -7.14 -0.14 -12.52
CA PHE A 145 -5.82 -0.65 -12.88
C PHE A 145 -5.95 -1.82 -13.85
N VAL A 146 -5.04 -1.88 -14.82
CA VAL A 146 -4.95 -2.97 -15.79
C VAL A 146 -3.67 -3.74 -15.58
N ARG A 147 -3.70 -5.05 -15.86
CA ARG A 147 -2.49 -5.90 -15.82
C ARG A 147 -1.63 -5.60 -17.04
N GLU A 148 -0.37 -5.27 -16.81
CA GLU A 148 0.58 -4.90 -17.86
C GLU A 148 1.68 -5.95 -18.07
N GLY A 149 1.94 -6.78 -17.07
CA GLY A 149 2.95 -7.83 -17.17
C GLY A 149 2.94 -8.80 -16.00
N VAL A 150 3.69 -9.89 -16.18
CA VAL A 150 4.00 -10.87 -15.14
C VAL A 150 5.51 -11.03 -15.06
N LEU A 151 6.07 -10.83 -13.87
CA LEU A 151 7.47 -11.09 -13.56
C LEU A 151 7.58 -12.52 -13.04
N ARG A 152 8.14 -13.41 -13.85
CA ARG A 152 8.23 -14.83 -13.50
C ARG A 152 9.28 -15.07 -12.42
N SER A 153 8.91 -15.82 -11.38
CA SER A 153 9.79 -16.18 -10.26
C SER A 153 10.49 -14.96 -9.61
N ALA A 154 9.77 -13.84 -9.47
CA ALA A 154 10.34 -12.58 -8.99
C ALA A 154 10.43 -12.50 -7.46
N ALA A 155 9.50 -13.14 -6.75
CA ALA A 155 9.40 -13.04 -5.29
C ALA A 155 9.82 -14.34 -4.60
N TRP A 156 10.72 -14.27 -3.62
CA TRP A 156 10.99 -15.38 -2.72
C TRP A 156 10.03 -15.36 -1.54
N VAL A 157 9.17 -16.36 -1.44
CA VAL A 157 8.12 -16.44 -0.43
C VAL A 157 8.18 -17.79 0.26
N MET A 158 8.55 -17.79 1.54
CA MET A 158 8.43 -18.95 2.43
C MET A 158 8.98 -20.28 1.87
N GLY A 159 10.05 -20.25 1.07
CA GLY A 159 10.70 -21.46 0.54
C GLY A 159 10.52 -21.72 -0.95
N GLU A 160 9.71 -20.91 -1.64
CA GLU A 160 9.51 -21.02 -3.08
C GLU A 160 9.56 -19.66 -3.78
N PHE A 161 9.81 -19.67 -5.08
CA PHE A 161 9.70 -18.48 -5.91
C PHE A 161 8.30 -18.39 -6.52
N LEU A 162 7.67 -17.23 -6.36
CA LEU A 162 6.36 -16.92 -6.93
C LEU A 162 6.47 -15.84 -8.00
N ASP A 163 5.50 -15.86 -8.92
CA ASP A 163 5.34 -14.83 -9.93
C ASP A 163 4.70 -13.58 -9.32
N GLU A 164 5.07 -12.41 -9.85
CA GLU A 164 4.44 -11.13 -9.54
C GLU A 164 3.69 -10.58 -10.74
N VAL A 165 2.61 -9.86 -10.48
CA VAL A 165 1.81 -9.17 -11.50
C VAL A 165 2.04 -7.67 -11.36
N VAL A 166 2.39 -7.04 -12.47
CA VAL A 166 2.50 -5.59 -12.59
C VAL A 166 1.16 -5.05 -13.09
N LEU A 167 0.56 -4.12 -12.32
CA LEU A 167 -0.64 -3.41 -12.72
C LEU A 167 -0.37 -1.91 -12.83
N GLY A 168 -0.91 -1.29 -13.88
CA GLY A 168 -0.77 0.14 -14.15
C GLY A 168 -2.12 0.85 -14.21
N LEU A 169 -2.11 2.12 -13.79
CA LEU A 169 -3.23 3.05 -13.98
C LEU A 169 -2.70 4.39 -14.48
N LEU A 170 -3.23 4.85 -15.62
CA LEU A 170 -2.94 6.17 -16.16
C LEU A 170 -4.03 7.15 -15.73
N VAL A 171 -3.65 8.41 -15.52
CA VAL A 171 -4.59 9.47 -15.10
C VAL A 171 -5.76 9.67 -16.08
N GLN A 172 -5.55 9.40 -17.36
CA GLN A 172 -6.57 9.52 -18.42
C GLN A 172 -7.62 8.39 -18.38
N ASP A 173 -7.27 7.24 -17.79
CA ASP A 173 -8.13 6.08 -17.64
C ASP A 173 -8.77 6.04 -16.24
N TRP A 174 -8.27 6.88 -15.32
CA TRP A 174 -8.77 6.99 -13.96
C TRP A 174 -10.13 7.70 -13.91
N GLN A 175 -11.08 7.05 -13.25
CA GLN A 175 -12.41 7.59 -13.03
C GLN A 175 -12.61 7.85 -11.52
N PRO A 176 -12.65 9.13 -11.09
CA PRO A 176 -12.67 9.48 -9.67
C PRO A 176 -13.93 9.05 -8.91
N ASP A 177 -15.01 8.70 -9.62
CA ASP A 177 -16.34 8.44 -9.06
C ASP A 177 -16.97 7.11 -9.51
N SER A 178 -16.20 6.18 -10.06
CA SER A 178 -16.71 4.85 -10.45
C SER A 178 -16.95 4.00 -9.21
N ARG A 179 -18.13 4.23 -8.61
CA ARG A 179 -18.68 3.50 -7.48
C ARG A 179 -19.56 2.36 -7.95
#